data_AF-A0A916FUM5-F1
#
_entry.id   AF-A0A916FUM5-F1
#
_cell.length_a   1.000
_cell.length_b   1.000
_cell.length_c   1.000
_cell.angle_alpha   90.00
_cell.angle_beta   90.00
_cell.angle_gamma   90.00
#
_symmetry.space_group_name_H-M   'P 1'
#
loop_
_entity.id
_entity.type
_entity.pdbx_description
1 polymer ?
#
loop_
_entity_poly.entity_id
_entity_poly.type
_entity_poly.pdbx_seq_one_letter_code
_entity_poly.pdbx_strand_id
1 'polypeptide(L)' 'WTQVALLDMPAPRIANDLPRCIRVLVHWNTERAANEIKHVYLREARKLRPDWTMKENA' A
#
# COMPACT_ATOMS: atom_id res chain seq x y z
N TRP A 1 -18.06 5.35 1.65
CA TRP A 1 -17.15 6.49 1.46
C TRP A 1 -17.79 7.49 0.49
N THR A 2 -18.98 8.01 0.81
CA THR A 2 -19.68 8.98 -0.05
C THR A 2 -19.28 10.42 0.24
N GLN A 3 -18.50 10.65 1.30
CA GLN A 3 -18.12 11.97 1.82
C GLN A 3 -16.59 12.14 1.94
N VAL A 4 -15.82 11.16 1.44
CA VAL A 4 -14.35 11.21 1.48
C VAL A 4 -13.86 11.64 0.11
N ALA A 5 -12.92 12.58 0.07
CA ALA A 5 -12.26 12.96 -1.18
C ALA A 5 -11.47 11.75 -1.73
N LEU A 6 -11.77 11.37 -2.97
CA LEU A 6 -11.11 10.27 -3.68
C LEU A 6 -10.38 10.84 -4.89
N LEU A 7 -9.20 10.30 -5.15
CA LEU A 7 -8.41 10.56 -6.34
C LEU A 7 -7.80 9.26 -6.82
N ASP A 8 -7.84 9.02 -8.12
CA ASP A 8 -7.13 7.93 -8.78
C ASP A 8 -6.17 8.45 -9.84
N MET A 9 -5.17 7.62 -10.16
CA MET A 9 -4.18 7.91 -11.18
C MET A 9 -3.65 6.59 -11.75
N PRO A 10 -3.40 6.50 -13.07
CA PRO A 10 -2.64 5.39 -13.62
C PRO A 10 -1.23 5.33 -13.01
N ALA A 11 -0.80 4.15 -12.60
CA ALA A 11 0.59 3.94 -12.20
C ALA A 11 1.54 4.22 -13.38
N PRO A 12 2.76 4.73 -13.13
CA PRO A 12 3.75 4.91 -14.19
C PRO A 12 4.07 3.56 -14.85
N ARG A 13 4.32 3.59 -16.17
CA ARG A 13 4.73 2.41 -16.92
C ARG A 13 6.21 2.14 -16.68
N ILE A 14 6.50 1.21 -15.78
CA ILE A 14 7.85 0.75 -15.46
C ILE A 14 8.01 -0.68 -15.99
N ALA A 15 9.11 -0.94 -16.69
CA ALA A 15 9.43 -2.28 -17.16
C ALA A 15 9.55 -3.25 -15.96
N ASN A 16 8.93 -4.42 -16.07
CA ASN A 16 8.88 -5.43 -15.01
C ASN A 16 8.17 -5.01 -13.71
N ASP A 17 7.34 -3.94 -13.71
CA ASP A 17 6.46 -3.66 -12.56
C ASP A 17 5.36 -4.74 -12.43
N LEU A 18 4.81 -4.85 -11.22
CA LEU A 18 3.78 -5.83 -10.91
C LEU A 18 2.49 -5.55 -11.72
N PRO A 19 2.09 -6.46 -12.62
CA PRO A 19 0.92 -6.23 -13.47
C PRO A 19 -0.37 -6.27 -12.65
N ARG A 20 -1.35 -5.44 -13.05
CA ARG A 20 -2.68 -5.37 -12.41
C ARG A 20 -2.62 -5.07 -10.90
N CYS A 21 -1.63 -4.28 -10.49
CA CYS A 21 -1.48 -3.86 -9.10
C CYS A 21 -2.28 -2.57 -8.85
N ILE A 22 -3.21 -2.61 -7.89
CA ILE A 22 -3.87 -1.43 -7.34
C ILE A 22 -3.11 -0.99 -6.10
N ARG A 23 -2.79 0.30 -6.00
CA ARG A 23 -2.13 0.91 -4.85
C ARG A 23 -3.07 1.95 -4.26
N VAL A 24 -3.15 2.01 -2.93
CA VAL A 24 -4.00 2.96 -2.21
C VAL A 24 -3.13 3.77 -1.26
N LEU A 25 -3.22 5.09 -1.34
CA LEU A 25 -2.67 6.02 -0.37
C LEU A 25 -3.83 6.59 0.44
N VAL A 26 -3.72 6.54 1.76
CA VAL A 26 -4.73 7.11 2.68
C VAL A 26 -4.05 8.18 3.51
N HIS A 27 -4.56 9.41 3.42
CA HIS A 27 -4.26 10.44 4.41
C HIS A 27 -5.13 10.16 5.64
N TRP A 28 -4.49 9.86 6.76
CA TRP A 28 -5.17 9.51 8.00
C TRP A 28 -4.79 10.49 9.10
N ASN A 29 -5.79 11.24 9.60
CA ASN A 29 -5.63 12.04 10.82
C ASN A 29 -5.65 11.08 12.01
N THR A 30 -4.49 10.85 12.62
CA THR A 30 -4.31 9.92 13.73
C THR A 30 -3.23 10.41 14.68
N GLU A 31 -3.33 10.02 15.94
CA GLU A 31 -2.31 10.28 16.96
C GLU A 31 -1.19 9.23 16.96
N ARG A 32 -1.36 8.15 16.19
CA ARG A 32 -0.38 7.07 16.10
C ARG A 32 0.88 7.55 15.39
N ALA A 33 2.04 7.17 15.92
CA ALA A 33 3.32 7.40 15.27
C ALA A 33 3.43 6.57 13.98
N ALA A 34 4.25 7.05 13.04
CA ALA A 34 4.39 6.45 11.72
C ALA A 34 4.85 4.97 11.77
N ASN A 35 5.69 4.60 12.74
CA ASN A 35 6.18 3.23 12.92
C ASN A 35 5.11 2.26 13.49
N GLU A 36 3.99 2.78 14.00
CA GLU A 36 2.86 1.98 14.47
C GLU A 36 1.87 1.66 13.34
N ILE A 37 1.99 2.36 12.20
CA ILE A 37 1.11 2.19 11.05
C ILE A 37 1.45 0.87 10.34
N LYS A 38 0.45 -0.02 10.26
CA LYS A 38 0.56 -1.28 9.53
C LYS A 38 0.16 -1.08 8.08
N HIS A 39 1.14 -1.04 7.19
CA HIS A 39 0.90 -0.99 5.76
C HIS A 39 0.62 -2.40 5.22
N VAL A 40 -0.50 -2.57 4.52
CA VAL A 40 -0.99 -3.90 4.09
C VAL A 40 -0.65 -4.16 2.62
N TYR A 41 0.02 -5.29 2.37
CA TYR A 41 0.35 -5.78 1.02
C TYR A 41 -0.28 -7.16 0.83
N LEU A 42 -1.14 -7.29 -0.16
CA LEU A 42 -1.93 -8.51 -0.40
C LEU A 42 -1.49 -9.21 -1.69
N ARG A 43 -1.67 -10.54 -1.74
CA ARG A 43 -1.38 -11.36 -2.94
C ARG A 43 0.07 -11.12 -3.41
N GLU A 44 0.26 -10.97 -4.72
CA GLU A 44 1.57 -10.71 -5.33
C GLU A 44 2.19 -9.37 -4.90
N ALA A 45 1.40 -8.40 -4.42
CA ALA A 45 1.92 -7.11 -3.95
C ALA A 45 2.83 -7.28 -2.73
N ARG A 46 2.76 -8.41 -2.01
CA ARG A 46 3.71 -8.72 -0.92
C ARG A 46 5.17 -8.65 -1.37
N LYS A 47 5.45 -8.96 -2.64
CA LYS A 47 6.79 -8.90 -3.25
C LYS A 47 7.34 -7.47 -3.37
N LEU A 48 6.47 -6.45 -3.30
CA LEU A 48 6.88 -5.04 -3.40
C LEU A 48 7.53 -4.52 -2.12
N ARG A 49 7.24 -5.13 -0.95
CA ARG A 49 7.80 -4.77 0.36
C ARG A 49 8.14 -6.01 1.19
N PRO A 50 9.14 -6.80 0.74
CA PRO A 50 9.52 -8.03 1.42
C PRO A 50 9.95 -7.78 2.88
N ASP A 51 10.50 -6.61 3.18
CA ASP A 51 10.91 -6.16 4.51
C ASP A 51 9.75 -6.00 5.51
N TRP A 52 8.53 -5.81 5.02
CA TRP A 52 7.33 -5.66 5.84
C TRP A 52 6.51 -6.95 5.91
N THR A 53 6.46 -7.73 4.83
CA THR A 53 5.63 -8.94 4.78
C THR A 53 6.30 -10.17 5.39
N MET A 54 7.63 -10.21 5.46
CA MET A 54 8.35 -11.34 6.05
C MET A 54 8.36 -11.33 7.58
N LYS A 55 7.95 -10.21 8.22
CA LYS A 55 7.84 -10.10 9.68
C LYS A 55 6.56 -10.73 10.26
N GLU A 56 5.63 -11.18 9.42
CA GLU A 56 4.34 -11.71 9.86
C GLU A 56 4.42 -13.21 10.29
N ASN A 57 5.55 -13.88 10.05
CA ASN A 57 5.79 -15.31 10.33
C ASN A 57 6.98 -15.58 11.28
N ALA A 58 7.40 -14.59 12.07
CA ALA A 58 8.49 -14.71 13.05
C ALA A 58 7.98 -14.48 14.49
#